data_AF-A0AAX6SEQ2-F1
#
_entry.id   AF-A0AAX6SEQ2-F1
#
_cell.length_a   1.000
_cell.length_b   1.000
_cell.length_c   1.000
_cell.angle_alpha   90.00
_cell.angle_beta   90.00
_cell.angle_gamma   90.00
#
_symmetry.space_group_name_H-M   'P 1'
#
loop_
_entity.id
_entity.type
_entity.pdbx_description
1 polymer ?
#
loop_
_entity_poly.entity_id
_entity_poly.type
_entity_poly.pdbx_seq_one_letter_code
_entity_poly.pdbx_strand_id
1 'polypeptide(L)'
;MMAAARMLRRGQSRATGVGSWGNGEEPAPPGNQEVAAESRKSHRPVKRQRKAQRLHVAYEDSHGEKSEGAEPLAVTVWEPQDWCQQLANIRTMRNRKDAPVDQLGAEHCCDPSAPPKQVQRYQVLLALMLSSQTKDQVTAGAMQRLRAQGLTVNRILQTDDNTLGKLIYPVGFWRVSLAHGDRAGVTLAWQRHRRQRSKVKFIKQTSAILQQRYDGDIPASLAELVALPGVGPKMAHLAMAVAWGTVSGIVDTHVHRIANRLRWTRRMTKSPEETRAALEEWLPRELWHEINGLLVGFGQQICLPIHPRCQACLNQALCPAAQSL
;
A
#
# COMPACT_ATOMS: atom_id res chain seq x y z
N MET A 1 -1.65 -25.58 -70.35
CA MET A 1 -3.10 -25.65 -70.07
C MET A 1 -3.44 -24.45 -69.18
N MET A 2 -3.80 -23.29 -69.74
CA MET A 2 -5.17 -22.87 -70.15
C MET A 2 -6.14 -22.88 -68.94
N ALA A 3 -6.92 -21.86 -68.57
CA ALA A 3 -7.23 -20.54 -69.13
C ALA A 3 -7.97 -19.70 -68.04
N ALA A 4 -7.77 -18.37 -67.98
CA ALA A 4 -8.72 -17.29 -68.33
C ALA A 4 -10.07 -17.27 -67.55
N ALA A 5 -10.32 -16.31 -66.65
CA ALA A 5 -10.83 -14.94 -66.88
C ALA A 5 -12.32 -14.85 -67.23
N ARG A 6 -13.08 -14.04 -66.45
CA ARG A 6 -14.20 -13.24 -66.97
C ARG A 6 -14.54 -12.06 -66.06
N MET A 7 -14.28 -10.87 -66.59
CA MET A 7 -14.90 -9.60 -66.19
C MET A 7 -16.36 -9.56 -66.64
N LEU A 8 -17.21 -8.82 -65.91
CA LEU A 8 -18.33 -8.08 -66.48
C LEU A 8 -18.43 -6.71 -65.80
N ARG A 9 -18.56 -5.68 -66.64
CA ARG A 9 -18.63 -4.25 -66.32
C ARG A 9 -20.09 -3.76 -66.43
N ARG A 10 -20.27 -2.51 -65.96
CA ARG A 10 -21.32 -1.49 -66.24
C ARG A 10 -22.41 -1.42 -65.16
N GLY A 11 -22.88 -0.23 -64.73
CA GLY A 11 -22.76 1.10 -65.33
C GLY A 11 -23.07 2.23 -64.34
N GLN A 12 -22.73 3.44 -64.78
CA GLN A 12 -23.00 4.74 -64.17
C GLN A 12 -24.49 5.11 -64.25
N SER A 13 -24.95 5.96 -63.32
CA SER A 13 -25.89 7.05 -63.63
C SER A 13 -25.75 8.19 -62.61
N ARG A 14 -25.61 9.41 -63.14
CA ARG A 14 -25.69 10.73 -62.50
C ARG A 14 -27.16 11.19 -62.44
N ALA A 15 -27.51 12.05 -61.48
CA ALA A 15 -28.41 13.23 -61.58
C ALA A 15 -28.74 13.74 -60.15
N THR A 16 -28.15 14.86 -59.69
CA THR A 16 -28.72 16.24 -59.64
C THR A 16 -29.89 16.45 -58.69
N GLY A 17 -29.71 17.38 -57.73
CA GLY A 17 -30.78 17.99 -56.92
C GLY A 17 -30.25 19.21 -56.18
N VAL A 18 -30.57 20.39 -56.71
CA VAL A 18 -30.27 21.74 -56.19
C VAL A 18 -31.27 22.12 -55.09
N GLY A 19 -30.83 22.85 -54.07
CA GLY A 19 -31.70 23.49 -53.08
C GLY A 19 -30.99 24.59 -52.29
N SER A 20 -31.28 25.84 -52.68
CA SER A 20 -30.87 27.11 -52.05
C SER A 20 -31.75 27.43 -50.82
N TRP A 21 -31.54 28.63 -50.23
CA TRP A 21 -32.29 29.36 -49.20
C TRP A 21 -31.96 28.94 -47.75
N GLY A 22 -31.62 29.83 -46.81
CA GLY A 22 -31.59 31.28 -46.76
C GLY A 22 -31.16 31.72 -45.35
N ASN A 23 -30.75 32.98 -45.23
CA ASN A 23 -30.38 33.65 -43.97
C ASN A 23 -31.49 33.56 -42.92
N GLY A 24 -31.10 33.37 -41.65
CA GLY A 24 -31.99 33.44 -40.50
C GLY A 24 -31.16 33.70 -39.23
N GLU A 25 -31.49 34.79 -38.56
CA GLU A 25 -30.75 35.45 -37.48
C GLU A 25 -30.52 34.62 -36.21
N GLU A 26 -29.40 34.93 -35.56
CA GLU A 26 -29.01 34.55 -34.19
C GLU A 26 -29.97 35.18 -33.15
N PRO A 27 -30.55 34.42 -32.21
CA PRO A 27 -31.16 35.00 -31.02
C PRO A 27 -30.18 35.06 -29.86
N ALA A 28 -30.02 36.27 -29.32
CA ALA A 28 -29.27 36.65 -28.13
C ALA A 28 -29.75 35.92 -26.85
N PRO A 29 -28.89 35.80 -25.81
CA PRO A 29 -29.23 35.10 -24.57
C PRO A 29 -30.23 35.92 -23.72
N PRO A 30 -31.20 35.30 -23.05
CA PRO A 30 -32.08 36.02 -22.14
C PRO A 30 -31.36 36.39 -20.85
N GLY A 31 -31.58 37.64 -20.44
CA GLY A 31 -30.94 38.31 -19.32
C GLY A 31 -31.42 37.87 -17.94
N ASN A 32 -30.61 38.29 -16.96
CA ASN A 32 -30.82 38.11 -15.53
C ASN A 32 -32.16 38.71 -15.08
N GLN A 33 -33.02 37.87 -14.51
CA GLN A 33 -34.10 38.30 -13.64
C GLN A 33 -33.77 37.90 -12.20
N GLU A 34 -33.58 38.93 -11.38
CA GLU A 34 -33.61 38.86 -9.92
C GLU A 34 -34.97 38.35 -9.47
N VAL A 35 -34.97 37.26 -8.71
CA VAL A 35 -36.15 36.80 -7.96
C VAL A 35 -35.86 37.04 -6.48
N ALA A 36 -36.62 37.98 -5.91
CA ALA A 36 -36.64 38.30 -4.50
C ALA A 36 -37.00 37.05 -3.67
N ALA A 37 -36.09 36.64 -2.79
CA ALA A 37 -36.32 35.56 -1.83
C ALA A 37 -36.88 36.16 -0.52
N GLU A 38 -38.16 35.90 -0.27
CA GLU A 38 -38.79 36.18 1.01
C GLU A 38 -38.22 35.31 2.14
N SER A 39 -38.01 35.99 3.26
CA SER A 39 -37.36 35.54 4.48
C SER A 39 -38.04 34.30 5.10
N ARG A 40 -37.40 33.13 5.03
CA ARG A 40 -37.75 31.95 5.84
C ARG A 40 -36.75 31.79 6.99
N LYS A 41 -37.30 31.85 8.20
CA LYS A 41 -36.62 31.87 9.50
C LYS A 41 -35.64 30.70 9.68
N SER A 42 -34.37 31.07 9.85
CA SER A 42 -33.25 30.24 10.31
C SER A 42 -33.61 29.37 11.52
N HIS A 43 -33.61 28.05 11.35
CA HIS A 43 -33.60 27.08 12.44
C HIS A 43 -32.29 26.30 12.38
N ARG A 44 -31.30 26.77 13.16
CA ARG A 44 -30.04 26.05 13.42
C ARG A 44 -30.34 24.76 14.19
N PRO A 45 -29.84 23.59 13.75
CA PRO A 45 -29.88 22.40 14.60
C PRO A 45 -28.95 22.59 15.80
N VAL A 46 -29.53 22.47 16.98
CA VAL A 46 -28.88 22.63 18.29
C VAL A 46 -27.77 21.60 18.45
N LYS A 47 -26.54 22.08 18.60
CA LYS A 47 -25.37 21.27 18.98
C LYS A 47 -25.61 20.67 20.35
N ARG A 48 -25.80 19.35 20.41
CA ARG A 48 -25.82 18.59 21.66
C ARG A 48 -24.38 18.57 22.23
N GLN A 49 -24.08 19.52 23.12
CA GLN A 49 -22.83 19.55 23.88
C GLN A 49 -22.74 18.28 24.73
N ARG A 50 -21.87 17.34 24.35
CA ARG A 50 -21.38 16.32 25.28
C ARG A 50 -20.50 17.04 26.30
N LYS A 51 -20.92 17.03 27.56
CA LYS A 51 -20.15 17.50 28.72
C LYS A 51 -18.78 16.81 28.69
N ALA A 52 -17.73 17.55 28.35
CA ALA A 52 -16.37 17.10 28.54
C ALA A 52 -16.12 17.03 30.05
N GLN A 53 -16.02 15.83 30.61
CA GLN A 53 -15.46 15.66 31.94
C GLN A 53 -13.99 16.09 31.88
N ARG A 54 -13.66 17.22 32.52
CA ARG A 54 -12.28 17.60 32.81
C ARG A 54 -11.73 16.54 33.75
N LEU A 55 -10.93 15.62 33.22
CA LEU A 55 -10.03 14.82 34.04
C LEU A 55 -8.99 15.78 34.60
N HIS A 56 -9.02 15.98 35.91
CA HIS A 56 -8.01 16.71 36.65
C HIS A 56 -6.77 15.82 36.70
N VAL A 57 -5.80 16.09 35.83
CA VAL A 57 -4.46 15.48 35.94
C VAL A 57 -3.77 16.23 37.07
N ALA A 58 -3.73 15.63 38.26
CA ALA A 58 -2.87 16.10 39.33
C ALA A 58 -1.42 15.78 38.95
N TYR A 59 -0.56 16.80 38.97
CA TYR A 59 0.88 16.64 38.94
C TYR A 59 1.29 16.43 40.40
N GLU A 60 1.81 15.25 40.75
CA GLU A 60 2.35 15.00 42.08
C GLU A 60 3.77 15.59 42.13
N ASP A 61 3.91 16.65 42.91
CA ASP A 61 5.19 17.21 43.30
C ASP A 61 5.98 16.18 44.12
N SER A 62 7.20 15.94 43.67
CA SER A 62 8.20 15.12 44.34
C SER A 62 8.63 15.75 45.66
N HIS A 63 8.06 15.29 46.77
CA HIS A 63 8.70 15.35 48.08
C HIS A 63 8.71 13.96 48.71
N GLY A 64 9.93 13.47 48.95
CA GLY A 64 10.19 12.10 49.30
C GLY A 64 9.72 11.75 50.70
N GLU A 65 9.09 10.58 50.79
CA GLU A 65 9.13 9.72 51.96
C GLU A 65 9.41 8.30 51.49
N LYS A 66 10.44 7.68 52.09
CA LYS A 66 10.84 6.30 51.81
C LYS A 66 9.74 5.37 52.36
N SER A 67 9.03 4.70 51.47
CA SER A 67 8.25 3.51 51.79
C SER A 67 9.01 2.29 51.30
N GLU A 68 9.57 1.53 52.24
CA GLU A 68 10.14 0.21 52.03
C GLU A 68 9.00 -0.80 51.77
N GLY A 69 9.16 -1.63 50.73
CA GLY A 69 8.40 -2.88 50.61
C GLY A 69 7.09 -2.80 49.83
N ALA A 70 7.16 -2.48 48.53
CA ALA A 70 6.18 -2.96 47.57
C ALA A 70 6.93 -3.69 46.45
N GLU A 71 6.89 -5.02 46.46
CA GLU A 71 7.28 -5.78 45.27
C GLU A 71 6.43 -5.27 44.08
N PRO A 72 7.03 -5.09 42.88
CA PRO A 72 6.25 -4.73 41.71
C PRO A 72 5.21 -5.83 41.50
N LEU A 73 3.94 -5.51 41.65
CA LEU A 73 2.84 -6.39 41.24
C LEU A 73 3.10 -6.80 39.79
N ALA A 74 3.54 -8.05 39.60
CA ALA A 74 3.91 -8.57 38.30
C ALA A 74 2.67 -8.51 37.41
N VAL A 75 2.63 -7.52 36.51
CA VAL A 75 1.59 -7.47 35.48
C VAL A 75 1.85 -8.67 34.59
N THR A 76 1.03 -9.71 34.74
CA THR A 76 1.10 -10.89 33.89
C THR A 76 0.66 -10.46 32.50
N VAL A 77 1.63 -10.15 31.64
CA VAL A 77 1.40 -9.91 30.22
C VAL A 77 0.90 -11.23 29.63
N TRP A 78 -0.32 -11.22 29.08
CA TRP A 78 -0.86 -12.40 28.43
C TRP A 78 0.00 -12.76 27.22
N GLU A 79 0.40 -14.01 27.08
CA GLU A 79 1.08 -14.52 25.91
C GLU A 79 0.38 -15.79 25.36
N PRO A 80 0.49 -16.09 24.06
CA PRO A 80 -0.11 -17.27 23.47
C PRO A 80 0.57 -18.56 23.96
N GLN A 81 -0.18 -19.65 24.10
CA GLN A 81 0.42 -20.95 24.39
C GLN A 81 1.39 -21.38 23.28
N ASP A 82 2.49 -22.01 23.67
CA ASP A 82 3.52 -22.56 22.79
C ASP A 82 4.20 -21.55 21.84
N TRP A 83 3.98 -20.24 22.00
CA TRP A 83 4.49 -19.23 21.06
C TRP A 83 6.02 -19.29 20.91
N CYS A 84 6.74 -19.51 22.02
CA CYS A 84 8.20 -19.67 22.04
C CYS A 84 8.65 -20.85 21.16
N GLN A 85 8.02 -22.03 21.35
CA GLN A 85 8.34 -23.22 20.57
C GLN A 85 7.93 -23.06 19.11
N GLN A 86 6.78 -22.44 18.86
CA GLN A 86 6.31 -22.16 17.50
C GLN A 86 7.27 -21.23 16.76
N LEU A 87 7.76 -20.18 17.41
CA LEU A 87 8.76 -19.27 16.87
C LEU A 87 10.11 -19.99 16.64
N ALA A 88 10.57 -20.80 17.59
CA ALA A 88 11.79 -21.59 17.45
C ALA A 88 11.71 -22.55 16.25
N ASN A 89 10.60 -23.23 16.07
CA ASN A 89 10.35 -24.09 14.91
C ASN A 89 10.36 -23.30 13.59
N ILE A 90 9.78 -22.10 13.56
CA ILE A 90 9.84 -21.23 12.38
C ILE A 90 11.27 -20.80 12.09
N ARG A 91 12.05 -20.41 13.11
CA ARG A 91 13.48 -20.10 12.97
C ARG A 91 14.25 -21.27 12.38
N THR A 92 14.01 -22.50 12.85
CA THR A 92 14.62 -23.71 12.30
C THR A 92 14.27 -23.89 10.83
N MET A 93 12.98 -23.78 10.46
CA MET A 93 12.55 -23.89 9.05
C MET A 93 13.12 -22.78 8.16
N ARG A 94 13.50 -21.64 8.74
CA ARG A 94 13.98 -20.44 8.03
C ARG A 94 15.48 -20.18 8.20
N ASN A 95 16.22 -21.12 8.77
CA ASN A 95 17.65 -20.94 9.07
C ASN A 95 18.49 -20.67 7.81
N ARG A 96 18.08 -21.19 6.64
CA ARG A 96 18.78 -21.02 5.36
C ARG A 96 18.52 -19.68 4.68
N LYS A 97 17.50 -18.92 5.10
CA LYS A 97 17.08 -17.65 4.46
C LYS A 97 16.99 -17.78 2.94
N ASP A 98 16.24 -18.78 2.48
CA ASP A 98 16.08 -19.15 1.07
C ASP A 98 14.73 -18.73 0.46
N ALA A 99 13.99 -17.84 1.12
CA ALA A 99 12.76 -17.29 0.59
C ALA A 99 13.05 -16.10 -0.32
N PRO A 100 12.16 -15.80 -1.28
CA PRO A 100 12.28 -14.62 -2.14
C PRO A 100 12.55 -13.32 -1.36
N VAL A 101 11.89 -13.11 -0.22
CA VAL A 101 12.06 -11.89 0.58
C VAL A 101 13.51 -11.69 1.06
N ASP A 102 14.26 -12.77 1.32
CA ASP A 102 15.62 -12.69 1.89
C ASP A 102 16.66 -12.12 0.91
N GLN A 103 16.37 -12.15 -0.38
CA GLN A 103 17.30 -11.71 -1.43
C GLN A 103 16.70 -10.59 -2.28
N LEU A 104 15.37 -10.60 -2.44
CA LEU A 104 14.64 -9.76 -3.38
C LEU A 104 13.57 -8.91 -2.68
N GLY A 105 13.54 -8.92 -1.35
CA GLY A 105 12.72 -8.03 -0.54
C GLY A 105 12.97 -6.56 -0.90
N ALA A 106 11.97 -5.71 -0.60
CA ALA A 106 12.05 -4.28 -0.92
C ALA A 106 13.24 -3.60 -0.23
N GLU A 107 13.63 -4.10 0.94
CA GLU A 107 14.81 -3.71 1.71
C GLU A 107 16.14 -3.92 0.97
N HIS A 108 16.21 -4.87 0.02
CA HIS A 108 17.41 -5.19 -0.75
C HIS A 108 17.44 -4.48 -2.12
N CYS A 109 16.39 -3.73 -2.45
CA CYS A 109 16.23 -3.12 -3.77
C CYS A 109 16.92 -1.75 -3.92
N CYS A 110 17.44 -1.15 -2.85
CA CYS A 110 18.21 0.10 -2.93
C CYS A 110 19.67 -0.18 -3.31
N ASP A 111 20.34 0.83 -3.86
CA ASP A 111 21.78 0.83 -4.07
C ASP A 111 22.47 1.32 -2.78
N PRO A 112 23.18 0.46 -2.03
CA PRO A 112 23.82 0.84 -0.77
C PRO A 112 25.02 1.78 -0.99
N SER A 113 25.54 1.87 -2.22
CA SER A 113 26.66 2.73 -2.57
C SER A 113 26.23 4.10 -3.07
N ALA A 114 24.94 4.32 -3.35
CA ALA A 114 24.45 5.56 -3.93
C ALA A 114 24.61 6.75 -2.96
N PRO A 115 25.43 7.75 -3.28
CA PRO A 115 25.44 9.01 -2.56
C PRO A 115 24.45 10.00 -3.19
N PRO A 116 23.81 10.90 -2.41
CA PRO A 116 23.79 10.95 -0.95
C PRO A 116 22.73 9.99 -0.35
N LYS A 117 22.72 9.78 0.98
CA LYS A 117 21.82 8.81 1.66
C LYS A 117 20.33 8.99 1.33
N GLN A 118 19.90 10.21 1.03
CA GLN A 118 18.56 10.56 0.56
C GLN A 118 18.14 9.71 -0.65
N VAL A 119 19.07 9.44 -1.58
CA VAL A 119 18.82 8.60 -2.76
C VAL A 119 18.49 7.18 -2.33
N GLN A 120 19.24 6.61 -1.38
CA GLN A 120 18.99 5.26 -0.88
C GLN A 120 17.62 5.16 -0.22
N ARG A 121 17.27 6.12 0.64
CA ARG A 121 15.96 6.18 1.32
C ARG A 121 14.81 6.32 0.34
N TYR A 122 14.97 7.16 -0.69
CA TYR A 122 14.01 7.27 -1.78
C TYR A 122 13.82 5.95 -2.54
N GLN A 123 14.91 5.24 -2.84
CA GLN A 123 14.84 3.94 -3.50
C GLN A 123 14.14 2.88 -2.65
N VAL A 124 14.36 2.87 -1.32
CA VAL A 124 13.62 2.02 -0.37
C VAL A 124 12.12 2.31 -0.45
N LEU A 125 11.73 3.60 -0.40
CA LEU A 125 10.32 3.99 -0.50
C LEU A 125 9.69 3.54 -1.83
N LEU A 126 10.39 3.73 -2.95
CA LEU A 126 9.90 3.29 -4.26
C LEU A 126 9.75 1.77 -4.35
N ALA A 127 10.71 1.01 -3.82
CA ALA A 127 10.61 -0.45 -3.77
C ALA A 127 9.36 -0.89 -3.00
N LEU A 128 9.08 -0.26 -1.86
CA LEU A 128 7.88 -0.54 -1.05
C LEU A 128 6.58 -0.17 -1.79
N MET A 129 6.53 0.97 -2.48
CA MET A 129 5.37 1.35 -3.30
C MET A 129 5.14 0.34 -4.43
N LEU A 130 6.20 -0.14 -5.07
CA LEU A 130 6.15 -1.13 -6.15
C LEU A 130 5.80 -2.54 -5.64
N SER A 131 6.16 -2.91 -4.40
CA SER A 131 5.90 -4.25 -3.86
C SER A 131 4.44 -4.53 -3.53
N SER A 132 3.61 -3.49 -3.37
CA SER A 132 2.19 -3.65 -3.08
C SER A 132 1.50 -4.53 -4.14
N GLN A 133 0.97 -5.69 -3.73
CA GLN A 133 0.35 -6.69 -4.61
C GLN A 133 1.25 -7.10 -5.80
N THR A 134 2.56 -7.22 -5.57
CA THR A 134 3.54 -7.61 -6.58
C THR A 134 4.57 -8.54 -5.95
N LYS A 135 4.98 -9.58 -6.68
CA LYS A 135 6.00 -10.54 -6.20
C LYS A 135 7.37 -9.85 -6.09
N ASP A 136 8.17 -10.28 -5.13
CA ASP A 136 9.50 -9.74 -4.85
C ASP A 136 10.41 -9.72 -6.09
N GLN A 137 10.45 -10.81 -6.87
CA GLN A 137 11.23 -10.89 -8.12
C GLN A 137 10.85 -9.81 -9.13
N VAL A 138 9.55 -9.52 -9.24
CA VAL A 138 9.03 -8.53 -10.20
C VAL A 138 9.37 -7.12 -9.73
N THR A 139 9.26 -6.87 -8.42
CA THR A 139 9.66 -5.61 -7.79
C THR A 139 11.16 -5.37 -7.96
N ALA A 140 12.00 -6.35 -7.63
CA ALA A 140 13.45 -6.27 -7.76
C ALA A 140 13.88 -6.01 -9.21
N GLY A 141 13.29 -6.70 -10.18
CA GLY A 141 13.56 -6.46 -11.60
C GLY A 141 13.17 -5.04 -12.06
N ALA A 142 12.06 -4.50 -11.55
CA ALA A 142 11.68 -3.11 -11.82
C ALA A 142 12.65 -2.11 -11.18
N MET A 143 13.04 -2.33 -9.93
CA MET A 143 14.01 -1.49 -9.24
C MET A 143 15.38 -1.52 -9.94
N GLN A 144 15.84 -2.66 -10.42
CA GLN A 144 17.08 -2.77 -11.20
C GLN A 144 17.03 -1.88 -12.46
N ARG A 145 15.96 -1.95 -13.24
CA ARG A 145 15.80 -1.12 -14.45
C ARG A 145 15.73 0.37 -14.13
N LEU A 146 15.04 0.74 -13.05
CA LEU A 146 14.98 2.14 -12.60
C LEU A 146 16.35 2.65 -12.16
N ARG A 147 17.09 1.87 -11.36
CA ARG A 147 18.45 2.24 -10.89
C ARG A 147 19.43 2.38 -12.05
N ALA A 148 19.35 1.52 -13.05
CA ALA A 148 20.15 1.62 -14.27
C ALA A 148 19.93 2.96 -15.04
N GLN A 149 18.85 3.69 -14.74
CA GLN A 149 18.54 5.02 -15.30
C GLN A 149 18.84 6.18 -14.34
N GLY A 150 19.49 5.92 -13.19
CA GLY A 150 19.79 6.91 -12.16
C GLY A 150 18.59 7.26 -11.28
N LEU A 151 18.13 6.30 -10.47
CA LEU A 151 16.89 6.42 -9.68
C LEU A 151 17.00 7.48 -8.57
N THR A 152 16.52 8.69 -8.88
CA THR A 152 16.40 9.84 -7.97
C THR A 152 15.03 10.51 -8.13
N VAL A 153 14.64 11.34 -7.15
CA VAL A 153 13.39 12.15 -7.22
C VAL A 153 13.35 12.98 -8.52
N ASN A 154 14.45 13.69 -8.82
CA ASN A 154 14.57 14.53 -10.02
C ASN A 154 14.39 13.71 -11.30
N ARG A 155 15.08 12.58 -11.41
CA ARG A 155 15.01 11.72 -12.58
C ARG A 155 13.58 11.20 -12.81
N ILE A 156 12.91 10.78 -11.74
CA ILE A 156 11.53 10.31 -11.82
C ILE A 156 10.60 11.45 -12.24
N LEU A 157 10.78 12.67 -11.76
CA LEU A 157 9.96 13.81 -12.16
C LEU A 157 10.15 14.20 -13.63
N GLN A 158 11.37 14.05 -14.17
CA GLN A 158 11.68 14.31 -15.58
C GLN A 158 11.25 13.19 -16.53
N THR A 159 11.10 11.95 -16.06
CA THR A 159 10.74 10.79 -16.90
C THR A 159 9.25 10.80 -17.24
N ASP A 160 8.84 10.78 -18.51
CA ASP A 160 7.41 10.75 -18.85
C ASP A 160 6.69 9.46 -18.36
N ASP A 161 5.37 9.55 -18.18
CA ASP A 161 4.55 8.46 -17.63
C ASP A 161 4.63 7.15 -18.44
N ASN A 162 4.80 7.25 -19.77
CA ASN A 162 4.87 6.07 -20.62
C ASN A 162 6.21 5.35 -20.43
N THR A 163 7.31 6.10 -20.43
CA THR A 163 8.65 5.57 -20.16
C THR A 163 8.75 5.00 -18.75
N LEU A 164 8.30 5.73 -17.73
CA LEU A 164 8.29 5.23 -16.35
C LEU A 164 7.46 3.94 -16.24
N GLY A 165 6.31 3.91 -16.91
CA GLY A 165 5.47 2.72 -16.97
C GLY A 165 6.18 1.51 -17.60
N LYS A 166 6.91 1.69 -18.71
CA LYS A 166 7.72 0.63 -19.34
C LYS A 166 8.82 0.12 -18.39
N LEU A 167 9.46 1.03 -17.63
CA LEU A 167 10.50 0.65 -16.68
C LEU A 167 9.95 -0.22 -15.54
N ILE A 168 8.73 0.03 -15.07
CA ILE A 168 8.14 -0.73 -13.97
C ILE A 168 7.28 -1.93 -14.40
N TYR A 169 7.00 -2.10 -15.70
CA TYR A 169 6.32 -3.31 -16.19
C TYR A 169 7.14 -4.59 -15.90
N PRO A 170 6.54 -5.70 -15.40
CA PRO A 170 5.12 -5.99 -15.25
C PRO A 170 4.59 -5.86 -13.80
N VAL A 171 5.09 -4.92 -12.99
CA VAL A 171 4.62 -4.68 -11.62
C VAL A 171 3.08 -4.55 -11.60
N GLY A 172 2.41 -5.19 -10.64
CA GLY A 172 0.94 -5.15 -10.55
C GLY A 172 0.43 -3.72 -10.44
N PHE A 173 -0.66 -3.39 -11.15
CA PHE A 173 -1.27 -2.05 -11.15
C PHE A 173 -0.34 -0.90 -11.60
N TRP A 174 0.71 -1.20 -12.39
CA TRP A 174 1.64 -0.18 -12.89
C TRP A 174 0.96 0.88 -13.77
N ARG A 175 0.05 0.46 -14.67
CA ARG A 175 -0.79 1.30 -15.53
C ARG A 175 -2.24 0.93 -15.33
N VAL A 176 -3.10 1.95 -15.25
CA VAL A 176 -4.54 1.74 -15.37
C VAL A 176 -4.90 1.95 -16.84
N SER A 177 -4.87 0.86 -17.62
CA SER A 177 -5.42 0.89 -18.97
C SER A 177 -6.94 0.76 -18.85
N LEU A 178 -7.68 1.75 -19.38
CA LEU A 178 -9.05 1.49 -19.80
C LEU A 178 -8.90 0.57 -21.01
N ALA A 179 -9.28 -0.70 -20.87
CA ALA A 179 -9.45 -1.52 -22.06
C ALA A 179 -10.39 -0.75 -22.99
N HIS A 180 -9.91 -0.40 -24.17
CA HIS A 180 -10.76 0.01 -25.28
C HIS A 180 -11.55 -1.24 -25.66
N GLY A 181 -12.76 -1.34 -25.15
CA GLY A 181 -13.62 -2.49 -25.36
C GLY A 181 -14.87 -2.34 -24.52
N ASP A 182 -15.93 -1.89 -25.18
CA ASP A 182 -17.34 -1.92 -24.78
C ASP A 182 -17.65 -2.82 -23.57
N ARG A 183 -17.66 -2.22 -22.37
CA ARG A 183 -18.51 -2.72 -21.29
C ARG A 183 -19.44 -1.59 -20.90
N ALA A 184 -20.56 -1.51 -21.60
CA ALA A 184 -21.75 -0.82 -21.12
C ALA A 184 -22.04 -1.30 -19.69
N GLY A 185 -21.72 -0.49 -18.68
CA GLY A 185 -21.95 -0.82 -17.28
C GLY A 185 -20.87 -0.40 -16.27
N VAL A 186 -19.69 0.08 -16.70
CA VAL A 186 -18.71 0.61 -15.73
C VAL A 186 -19.04 2.07 -15.43
N THR A 187 -19.45 2.38 -14.19
CA THR A 187 -19.75 3.77 -13.78
C THR A 187 -18.51 4.67 -13.87
N LEU A 188 -18.72 5.94 -14.23
CA LEU A 188 -17.67 6.98 -14.23
C LEU A 188 -16.93 7.07 -12.89
N ALA A 189 -17.62 6.76 -11.78
CA ALA A 189 -17.04 6.67 -10.44
C ALA A 189 -16.04 5.51 -10.29
N TRP A 190 -16.40 4.30 -10.77
CA TRP A 190 -15.49 3.15 -10.80
C TRP A 190 -14.28 3.41 -11.70
N GLN A 191 -14.48 4.07 -12.84
CA GLN A 191 -13.39 4.46 -13.74
C GLN A 191 -12.46 5.49 -13.08
N ARG A 192 -12.98 6.53 -12.42
CA ARG A 192 -12.19 7.53 -11.66
C ARG A 192 -11.40 6.89 -10.53
N HIS A 193 -12.04 6.06 -9.71
CA HIS A 193 -11.42 5.38 -8.57
C HIS A 193 -10.33 4.39 -9.02
N ARG A 194 -10.53 3.70 -10.15
CA ARG A 194 -9.52 2.79 -10.72
C ARG A 194 -8.34 3.56 -11.33
N ARG A 195 -8.58 4.68 -12.03
CA ARG A 195 -7.55 5.56 -12.65
C ARG A 195 -6.65 6.26 -11.63
N GLN A 196 -7.09 6.33 -10.37
CA GLN A 196 -6.34 6.88 -9.23
C GLN A 196 -5.40 5.86 -8.58
N ARG A 197 -5.39 4.59 -9.00
CA ARG A 197 -4.57 3.51 -8.41
C ARG A 197 -3.34 3.11 -9.23
N SER A 198 -2.94 3.95 -10.17
CA SER A 198 -1.77 3.69 -11.04
C SER A 198 -0.48 3.97 -10.27
N LYS A 199 0.41 2.97 -10.14
CA LYS A 199 1.69 3.17 -9.44
C LYS A 199 2.54 4.28 -10.05
N VAL A 200 2.52 4.45 -11.38
CA VAL A 200 3.16 5.60 -12.06
C VAL A 200 2.71 6.93 -11.45
N LYS A 201 1.40 7.12 -11.23
CA LYS A 201 0.86 8.38 -10.68
C LYS A 201 1.25 8.58 -9.23
N PHE A 202 1.16 7.55 -8.40
CA PHE A 202 1.56 7.65 -7.00
C PHE A 202 3.05 7.95 -6.86
N ILE A 203 3.90 7.30 -7.66
CA ILE A 203 5.34 7.57 -7.68
C ILE A 203 5.61 9.03 -8.08
N LYS A 204 4.96 9.54 -9.14
CA LYS A 204 5.08 10.93 -9.58
C LYS A 204 4.62 11.93 -8.53
N GLN A 205 3.44 11.73 -7.96
CA GLN A 205 2.87 12.61 -6.94
C GLN A 205 3.72 12.61 -5.67
N THR A 206 4.15 11.43 -5.21
CA THR A 206 5.05 11.28 -4.07
C THR A 206 6.35 12.03 -4.33
N SER A 207 7.00 11.78 -5.48
CA SER A 207 8.25 12.45 -5.83
C SER A 207 8.11 13.97 -5.88
N ALA A 208 6.98 14.49 -6.37
CA ALA A 208 6.71 15.93 -6.38
C ALA A 208 6.58 16.50 -4.96
N ILE A 209 5.89 15.78 -4.06
CA ILE A 209 5.79 16.16 -2.64
C ILE A 209 7.16 16.15 -1.97
N LEU A 210 7.98 15.11 -2.23
CA LEU A 210 9.33 15.00 -1.67
C LEU A 210 10.22 16.15 -2.12
N GLN A 211 10.20 16.49 -3.41
CA GLN A 211 10.93 17.65 -3.93
C GLN A 211 10.46 18.96 -3.29
N GLN A 212 9.16 19.18 -3.13
CA GLN A 212 8.62 20.46 -2.67
C GLN A 212 8.75 20.67 -1.15
N ARG A 213 8.65 19.60 -0.35
CA ARG A 213 8.49 19.71 1.11
C ARG A 213 9.62 19.08 1.92
N TYR A 214 10.38 18.16 1.31
CA TYR A 214 11.37 17.34 2.01
C TYR A 214 12.74 17.38 1.33
N ASP A 215 13.00 18.40 0.49
CA ASP A 215 14.27 18.59 -0.23
C ASP A 215 14.74 17.33 -1.01
N GLY A 216 13.78 16.59 -1.57
CA GLY A 216 14.05 15.35 -2.31
C GLY A 216 14.34 14.12 -1.45
N ASP A 217 14.25 14.21 -0.13
CA ASP A 217 14.33 13.09 0.80
C ASP A 217 12.93 12.57 1.19
N ILE A 218 12.86 11.43 1.88
CA ILE A 218 11.61 10.90 2.43
C ILE A 218 11.36 11.47 3.85
N PRO A 219 10.11 11.54 4.34
CA PRO A 219 9.84 11.95 5.72
C PRO A 219 10.46 10.99 6.75
N ALA A 220 10.88 11.55 7.89
CA ALA A 220 11.44 10.80 9.03
C ALA A 220 10.40 10.44 10.09
N SER A 221 9.11 10.59 9.78
CA SER A 221 8.00 10.24 10.69
C SER A 221 7.00 9.29 10.03
N LEU A 222 6.44 8.39 10.83
CA LEU A 222 5.43 7.42 10.38
C LEU A 222 4.19 8.14 9.83
N ALA A 223 3.71 9.17 10.54
CA ALA A 223 2.50 9.90 10.16
C ALA A 223 2.65 10.61 8.80
N GLU A 224 3.80 11.23 8.55
CA GLU A 224 4.06 11.89 7.27
C GLU A 224 4.27 10.90 6.13
N LEU A 225 4.92 9.76 6.39
CA LEU A 225 5.04 8.68 5.40
C LEU A 225 3.67 8.15 4.98
N VAL A 226 2.76 7.89 5.93
CA VAL A 226 1.38 7.45 5.63
C VAL A 226 0.58 8.52 4.88
N ALA A 227 0.92 9.80 5.04
CA ALA A 227 0.29 10.88 4.29
C ALA A 227 0.69 10.91 2.80
N LEU A 228 1.74 10.19 2.40
CA LEU A 228 2.17 10.12 1.00
C LEU A 228 1.19 9.31 0.13
N PRO A 229 0.93 9.73 -1.12
CA PRO A 229 0.02 9.03 -2.02
C PRO A 229 0.41 7.56 -2.26
N GLY A 230 -0.49 6.65 -1.90
CA GLY A 230 -0.29 5.22 -2.11
C GLY A 230 0.60 4.53 -1.06
N VAL A 231 1.06 5.26 -0.03
CA VAL A 231 1.81 4.70 1.10
C VAL A 231 0.84 4.39 2.24
N GLY A 232 0.77 3.13 2.65
CA GLY A 232 -0.04 2.68 3.78
C GLY A 232 0.81 2.39 5.02
N PRO A 233 0.17 2.10 6.18
CA PRO A 233 0.87 1.85 7.44
C PRO A 233 2.02 0.84 7.34
N LYS A 234 1.79 -0.31 6.67
CA LYS A 234 2.84 -1.31 6.38
C LYS A 234 4.08 -0.69 5.75
N MET A 235 3.88 0.04 4.66
CA MET A 235 4.98 0.63 3.89
C MET A 235 5.72 1.67 4.74
N ALA A 236 4.98 2.46 5.53
CA ALA A 236 5.58 3.44 6.42
C ALA A 236 6.43 2.79 7.52
N HIS A 237 5.96 1.73 8.18
CA HIS A 237 6.75 1.00 9.18
C HIS A 237 8.01 0.37 8.59
N LEU A 238 7.89 -0.26 7.41
CA LEU A 238 9.05 -0.84 6.71
C LEU A 238 10.03 0.23 6.25
N ALA A 239 9.54 1.37 5.75
CA ALA A 239 10.39 2.51 5.40
C ALA A 239 11.12 3.05 6.63
N MET A 240 10.44 3.22 7.77
CA MET A 240 11.08 3.63 9.02
C MET A 240 12.18 2.66 9.46
N ALA A 241 11.93 1.35 9.39
CA ALA A 241 12.91 0.34 9.77
C ALA A 241 14.15 0.36 8.85
N VAL A 242 13.93 0.36 7.52
CA VAL A 242 15.02 0.20 6.55
C VAL A 242 15.75 1.52 6.28
N ALA A 243 15.02 2.62 6.11
CA ALA A 243 15.59 3.91 5.72
C ALA A 243 16.15 4.71 6.91
N TRP A 244 15.55 4.52 8.10
CA TRP A 244 15.87 5.30 9.30
C TRP A 244 16.42 4.45 10.46
N GLY A 245 16.42 3.12 10.35
CA GLY A 245 16.87 2.24 11.43
C GLY A 245 15.90 2.17 12.61
N THR A 246 14.65 2.64 12.44
CA THR A 246 13.68 2.78 13.53
C THR A 246 12.56 1.76 13.41
N VAL A 247 12.57 0.76 14.31
CA VAL A 247 11.49 -0.23 14.42
C VAL A 247 10.31 0.40 15.15
N SER A 248 9.26 0.71 14.39
CA SER A 248 8.06 1.38 14.86
C SER A 248 6.84 0.46 14.97
N GLY A 249 6.91 -0.78 14.46
CA GLY A 249 5.84 -1.76 14.60
C GLY A 249 5.97 -2.99 13.70
N ILE A 250 5.03 -3.94 13.86
CA ILE A 250 4.99 -5.22 13.13
C ILE A 250 3.79 -5.26 12.19
N VAL A 251 3.99 -5.02 10.88
CA VAL A 251 2.88 -5.04 9.92
C VAL A 251 3.23 -5.81 8.67
N ASP A 252 2.53 -6.94 8.47
CA ASP A 252 2.46 -7.61 7.19
C ASP A 252 1.16 -8.44 7.07
N THR A 253 0.68 -8.67 5.84
CA THR A 253 -0.43 -9.58 5.60
C THR A 253 -0.05 -11.05 5.86
N HIS A 254 1.23 -11.40 5.71
CA HIS A 254 1.80 -12.67 6.13
C HIS A 254 1.75 -12.83 7.64
N VAL A 255 2.22 -11.82 8.38
CA VAL A 255 2.14 -11.77 9.85
C VAL A 255 0.68 -11.91 10.29
N HIS A 256 -0.23 -11.12 9.73
CA HIS A 256 -1.67 -11.21 10.01
C HIS A 256 -2.23 -12.63 9.85
N ARG A 257 -1.98 -13.27 8.71
CA ARG A 257 -2.48 -14.62 8.42
C ARG A 257 -1.87 -15.66 9.36
N ILE A 258 -0.56 -15.63 9.56
CA ILE A 258 0.17 -16.62 10.35
C ILE A 258 -0.17 -16.49 11.83
N ALA A 259 -0.18 -15.26 12.36
CA ALA A 259 -0.55 -15.00 13.75
C ALA A 259 -1.97 -15.49 14.07
N ASN A 260 -2.94 -15.27 13.17
CA ASN A 260 -4.29 -15.81 13.36
C ASN A 260 -4.30 -17.36 13.32
N ARG A 261 -3.56 -17.99 12.40
CA ARG A 261 -3.47 -19.47 12.31
C ARG A 261 -2.82 -20.11 13.54
N LEU A 262 -1.79 -19.47 14.08
CA LEU A 262 -1.07 -19.91 15.28
C LEU A 262 -1.74 -19.47 16.59
N ARG A 263 -2.84 -18.71 16.53
CA ARG A 263 -3.51 -18.12 17.70
C ARG A 263 -2.61 -17.20 18.53
N TRP A 264 -1.74 -16.45 17.88
CA TRP A 264 -0.90 -15.41 18.50
C TRP A 264 -1.66 -14.14 18.91
N THR A 265 -2.99 -14.17 18.82
CA THR A 265 -3.87 -13.08 19.22
C THR A 265 -4.99 -13.65 20.08
N ARG A 266 -5.40 -12.92 21.15
CA ARG A 266 -6.48 -13.35 22.06
C ARG A 266 -7.78 -13.68 21.33
N ARG A 267 -8.06 -12.93 20.25
CA ARG A 267 -9.21 -13.12 19.36
C ARG A 267 -8.73 -13.09 17.93
N MET A 268 -9.49 -13.70 17.03
CA MET A 268 -9.23 -13.57 15.59
C MET A 268 -9.42 -12.12 15.17
N THR A 269 -8.37 -11.60 14.55
CA THR A 269 -8.31 -10.23 14.05
C THR A 269 -8.76 -10.22 12.59
N LYS A 270 -9.37 -9.12 12.16
CA LYS A 270 -9.93 -8.98 10.80
C LYS A 270 -9.03 -8.17 9.87
N SER A 271 -8.13 -7.38 10.44
CA SER A 271 -7.21 -6.52 9.68
C SER A 271 -5.76 -6.67 10.16
N PRO A 272 -4.76 -6.38 9.29
CA PRO A 272 -3.35 -6.39 9.70
C PRO A 272 -3.03 -5.41 10.83
N GLU A 273 -3.70 -4.26 10.88
CA GLU A 273 -3.51 -3.28 11.96
C GLU A 273 -4.03 -3.78 13.31
N GLU A 274 -5.17 -4.48 13.33
CA GLU A 274 -5.65 -5.15 14.54
C GLU A 274 -4.66 -6.22 15.00
N THR A 275 -4.07 -6.98 14.08
CA THR A 275 -3.05 -7.97 14.44
C THR A 275 -1.79 -7.33 14.99
N ARG A 276 -1.32 -6.23 14.38
CA ARG A 276 -0.17 -5.48 14.88
C ARG A 276 -0.41 -5.10 16.33
N ALA A 277 -1.49 -4.37 16.61
CA ALA A 277 -1.80 -3.91 17.96
C ALA A 277 -1.90 -5.07 18.96
N ALA A 278 -2.48 -6.20 18.55
CA ALA A 278 -2.58 -7.39 19.39
C ALA A 278 -1.23 -8.08 19.65
N LEU A 279 -0.31 -8.09 18.69
CA LEU A 279 1.03 -8.66 18.86
C LEU A 279 1.91 -7.75 19.72
N GLU A 280 1.85 -6.43 19.49
CA GLU A 280 2.65 -5.44 20.21
C GLU A 280 2.29 -5.35 21.71
N GLU A 281 1.11 -5.83 22.11
CA GLU A 281 0.69 -5.89 23.52
C GLU A 281 1.53 -6.88 24.36
N TRP A 282 2.04 -7.94 23.74
CA TRP A 282 2.68 -9.04 24.49
C TRP A 282 4.04 -9.47 23.96
N LEU A 283 4.30 -9.30 22.67
CA LEU A 283 5.53 -9.77 22.06
C LEU A 283 6.70 -8.87 22.47
N PRO A 284 7.81 -9.44 22.99
CA PRO A 284 9.01 -8.68 23.33
C PRO A 284 9.50 -7.79 22.19
N ARG A 285 9.84 -6.54 22.50
CA ARG A 285 10.17 -5.50 21.51
C ARG A 285 11.40 -5.83 20.68
N GLU A 286 12.31 -6.60 21.25
CA GLU A 286 13.55 -7.07 20.64
C GLU A 286 13.26 -7.99 19.43
N LEU A 287 12.11 -8.67 19.43
CA LEU A 287 11.70 -9.59 18.36
C LEU A 287 11.03 -8.87 17.18
N TRP A 288 10.62 -7.62 17.32
CA TRP A 288 9.82 -6.92 16.31
C TRP A 288 10.56 -6.77 14.98
N HIS A 289 11.88 -6.57 15.05
CA HIS A 289 12.74 -6.50 13.87
C HIS A 289 12.79 -7.85 13.11
N GLU A 290 12.92 -8.95 13.84
CA GLU A 290 13.08 -10.29 13.27
C GLU A 290 11.77 -10.82 12.67
N ILE A 291 10.64 -10.61 13.36
CA ILE A 291 9.39 -11.29 13.05
C ILE A 291 8.88 -11.02 11.64
N ASN A 292 9.01 -9.79 11.12
CA ASN A 292 8.49 -9.46 9.80
C ASN A 292 9.16 -10.32 8.71
N GLY A 293 10.49 -10.26 8.59
CA GLY A 293 11.21 -11.03 7.58
C GLY A 293 11.02 -12.55 7.76
N LEU A 294 11.03 -12.99 9.03
CA LEU A 294 10.86 -14.41 9.37
C LEU A 294 9.49 -14.95 8.92
N LEU A 295 8.40 -14.27 9.30
CA LEU A 295 7.03 -14.69 8.99
C LEU A 295 6.67 -14.46 7.52
N VAL A 296 7.21 -13.42 6.88
CA VAL A 296 7.02 -13.23 5.43
C VAL A 296 7.60 -14.41 4.67
N GLY A 297 8.88 -14.76 4.91
CA GLY A 297 9.53 -15.89 4.25
C GLY A 297 8.85 -17.23 4.56
N PHE A 298 8.49 -17.47 5.83
CA PHE A 298 7.73 -18.65 6.22
C PHE A 298 6.37 -18.73 5.51
N GLY A 299 5.68 -17.61 5.34
CA GLY A 299 4.42 -17.52 4.61
C GLY A 299 4.55 -17.61 3.08
N GLN A 300 5.74 -17.37 2.53
CA GLN A 300 6.04 -17.54 1.10
C GLN A 300 6.36 -19.00 0.75
N GLN A 301 6.85 -19.80 1.70
CA GLN A 301 7.35 -21.15 1.43
C GLN A 301 6.50 -22.27 2.04
N ILE A 302 6.04 -22.10 3.30
CA ILE A 302 5.36 -23.16 4.08
C ILE A 302 3.91 -22.78 4.39
N CYS A 303 3.68 -21.67 5.11
CA CYS A 303 2.34 -21.26 5.53
C CYS A 303 1.61 -20.45 4.45
N LEU A 304 1.44 -21.08 3.28
CA LEU A 304 0.87 -20.48 2.08
C LEU A 304 -0.58 -20.01 2.31
N PRO A 305 -1.05 -18.97 1.60
CA PRO A 305 -2.43 -18.51 1.71
C PRO A 305 -3.47 -19.60 1.43
N ILE A 306 -3.22 -20.39 0.38
CA ILE A 306 -4.06 -21.51 -0.07
C ILE A 306 -3.20 -22.77 0.04
N HIS A 307 -3.76 -23.87 0.58
CA HIS A 307 -3.07 -25.15 0.78
C HIS A 307 -1.69 -25.01 1.44
N PRO A 308 -1.63 -24.54 2.71
CA PRO A 308 -0.37 -24.48 3.45
C PRO A 308 0.27 -25.88 3.53
N ARG A 309 1.59 -25.96 3.48
CA ARG A 309 2.36 -27.21 3.52
C ARG A 309 2.45 -27.76 4.95
N CYS A 310 1.32 -28.01 5.61
CA CYS A 310 1.25 -28.38 7.01
C CYS A 310 2.01 -29.68 7.33
N GLN A 311 2.05 -30.64 6.41
CA GLN A 311 2.79 -31.90 6.57
C GLN A 311 4.30 -31.71 6.68
N ALA A 312 4.84 -30.64 6.09
CA ALA A 312 6.26 -30.29 6.15
C ALA A 312 6.56 -29.23 7.22
N CYS A 313 5.56 -28.83 8.01
CA CYS A 313 5.67 -27.75 8.98
C CYS A 313 6.03 -28.32 10.35
N LEU A 314 7.12 -27.87 10.96
CA LEU A 314 7.50 -28.28 12.32
C LEU A 314 6.47 -27.90 13.39
N ASN A 315 5.58 -26.96 13.08
CA ASN A 315 4.46 -26.58 13.95
C ASN A 315 3.20 -27.42 13.74
N GLN A 316 3.21 -28.48 12.92
CA GLN A 316 2.00 -29.26 12.62
C GLN A 316 1.26 -29.70 13.90
N ALA A 317 1.98 -30.25 14.87
CA ALA A 317 1.42 -30.72 16.13
C ALA A 317 1.01 -29.60 17.11
N LEU A 318 1.57 -28.39 16.96
CA LEU A 318 1.34 -27.25 17.86
C LEU A 318 0.41 -26.19 17.27
N CYS A 319 0.07 -26.28 15.98
CA CYS A 319 -0.67 -25.27 15.24
C CYS A 319 -2.17 -25.58 15.28
N PRO A 320 -3.00 -24.73 15.92
CA PRO A 320 -4.44 -24.97 16.02
C PRO A 320 -5.11 -25.08 14.64
N ALA A 321 -4.65 -24.30 13.66
CA ALA A 321 -5.16 -24.36 12.29
C ALA A 321 -4.75 -25.64 11.54
N ALA A 322 -3.65 -26.30 11.91
CA ALA A 322 -3.22 -27.55 11.29
C ALA A 322 -3.95 -28.76 11.88
N GLN A 323 -4.26 -28.73 13.17
CA GLN A 323 -5.05 -29.77 13.85
C GLN A 323 -6.53 -29.78 13.42
N SER A 324 -7.01 -28.68 12.83
CA SER A 324 -8.40 -28.54 12.36
C SER A 324 -8.59 -28.95 10.88
N LEU A 325 -7.53 -29.42 10.22
CA LEU A 325 -7.51 -29.88 8.82
C LEU A 325 -7.61 -31.40 8.74
#